data_AF-X1HF28-F1
#
_entry.id   AF-X1HF28-F1
#
_cell.length_a   1.000
_cell.length_b   1.000
_cell.length_c   1.000
_cell.angle_alpha   90.00
_cell.angle_beta   90.00
_cell.angle_gamma   90.00
#
_symmetry.space_group_name_H-M   'P 1'
#
loop_
_entity.id
_entity.type
_entity.pdbx_description
1 polymer ?
#
loop_
_entity_poly.entity_id
_entity_poly.type
_entity_poly.pdbx_seq_one_letter_code
_entity_poly.pdbx_strand_id
1 'polypeptide(L)'
;MLIIDIKIKFVDDLVRCVNLSSLLELSGWPKPGNVHRTRDFEDTRFEHFLAGITAIQPNFRELCEKIHNSIENDKLKLDTIELG
;
A
#
# COMPACT_ATOMS: atom_id res chain seq x y z
N MET A 1 -13.42 -20.19 5.31
CA MET A 1 -12.95 -19.14 4.40
C MET A 1 -13.50 -17.83 4.93
N LEU A 2 -12.63 -16.98 5.49
CA LEU A 2 -13.04 -15.70 6.08
C LEU A 2 -13.31 -14.75 4.92
N ILE A 3 -14.59 -14.55 4.58
CA ILE A 3 -14.99 -13.52 3.61
C ILE A 3 -15.11 -12.24 4.41
N ILE A 4 -14.08 -11.39 4.31
CA ILE A 4 -14.12 -10.05 4.88
C ILE A 4 -14.84 -9.17 3.86
N ASP A 5 -16.07 -8.75 4.16
CA ASP A 5 -16.81 -7.78 3.35
C ASP A 5 -16.23 -6.39 3.60
N ILE A 6 -15.11 -6.07 2.94
CA ILE A 6 -14.47 -4.76 3.03
C ILE A 6 -15.27 -3.79 2.15
N LYS A 7 -16.31 -3.19 2.74
CA LYS A 7 -16.98 -2.04 2.13
C LYS A 7 -16.07 -0.82 2.29
N ILE A 8 -15.24 -0.56 1.28
CA ILE A 8 -14.51 0.70 1.15
C ILE A 8 -15.55 1.79 0.92
N LYS A 9 -15.83 2.59 1.96
CA LYS A 9 -16.86 3.64 1.88
C LYS A 9 -16.26 4.99 1.52
N PHE A 10 -15.00 5.22 1.86
CA PHE A 10 -14.32 6.50 1.63
C PHE A 10 -12.92 6.30 1.08
N VAL A 11 -12.45 7.28 0.29
CA VAL A 11 -11.06 7.35 -0.20
C VAL A 11 -10.04 7.19 0.93
N ASP A 12 -10.34 7.73 2.11
CA ASP A 12 -9.46 7.63 3.27
C ASP A 12 -9.26 6.18 3.75
N ASP A 13 -10.24 5.29 3.54
CA ASP A 13 -10.07 3.87 3.84
C ASP A 13 -9.03 3.25 2.90
N LEU A 14 -9.09 3.55 1.60
CA LEU A 14 -8.10 3.12 0.62
C LEU A 14 -6.70 3.63 0.98
N VAL A 15 -6.58 4.91 1.28
CA VAL A 15 -5.29 5.53 1.64
C VAL A 15 -4.71 4.87 2.89
N ARG A 16 -5.52 4.64 3.92
CA ARG A 16 -5.08 3.92 5.14
C ARG A 16 -4.62 2.51 4.82
N CYS A 17 -5.38 1.76 4.02
CA CYS A 17 -5.05 0.40 3.63
C CYS A 17 -3.72 0.35 2.85
N VAL A 18 -3.53 1.22 1.85
CA VAL A 18 -2.30 1.27 1.04
C VAL A 18 -1.09 1.65 1.90
N ASN A 19 -1.23 2.62 2.80
CA ASN A 19 -0.14 3.00 3.70
C ASN A 19 0.22 1.87 4.66
N LEU A 20 -0.79 1.27 5.31
CA LEU A 20 -0.56 0.19 6.26
C LEU A 20 0.01 -1.05 5.58
N SER A 21 -0.51 -1.44 4.41
CA SER A 21 0.02 -2.60 3.68
C SER A 21 1.46 -2.39 3.23
N SER A 22 1.81 -1.19 2.75
CA SER A 22 3.18 -0.84 2.37
C SER A 22 4.13 -0.92 3.58
N LEU A 23 3.72 -0.40 4.73
CA LEU A 23 4.51 -0.47 5.97
C LEU A 23 4.67 -1.91 6.47
N LEU A 24 3.61 -2.72 6.42
CA LEU A 24 3.65 -4.13 6.83
C LEU A 24 4.53 -4.98 5.91
N GLU A 25 4.45 -4.75 4.59
CA GLU A 25 5.33 -5.39 3.62
C GLU A 25 6.78 -5.06 3.96
N LEU A 26 7.10 -3.77 4.11
CA LEU A 26 8.47 -3.31 4.37
C LEU A 26 9.01 -3.83 5.71
N SER A 27 8.18 -3.84 6.75
CA SER A 27 8.58 -4.16 8.14
C SER A 27 8.53 -5.65 8.50
N GLY A 28 8.14 -6.52 7.56
CA GLY A 28 8.08 -7.97 7.77
C GLY A 28 9.37 -8.55 8.34
N TRP A 29 9.27 -9.62 9.12
CA TRP A 29 10.43 -10.33 9.67
C TRP A 29 10.18 -11.85 9.77
N PRO A 30 11.13 -12.71 9.36
CA PRO A 30 12.35 -12.37 8.60
C PRO A 30 12.00 -11.92 7.18
N LYS A 31 12.59 -10.83 6.69
CA LYS A 31 12.33 -10.32 5.33
C LYS A 31 13.39 -10.83 4.37
N PRO A 32 13.02 -11.56 3.30
CA PRO A 32 13.98 -11.90 2.26
C PRO A 32 14.39 -10.63 1.47
N GLY A 33 15.66 -10.54 1.08
CA GLY A 33 16.16 -9.48 0.19
C GLY A 33 17.05 -8.43 0.85
N ASN A 34 17.12 -7.26 0.22
CA ASN A 34 18.14 -6.24 0.49
C ASN A 34 17.73 -5.23 1.58
N VAL A 35 16.44 -4.95 1.74
CA VAL A 35 15.96 -4.00 2.75
C VAL A 35 15.72 -4.75 4.06
N HIS A 36 16.48 -4.40 5.09
CA HIS A 36 16.45 -5.13 6.36
C HIS A 36 16.55 -4.16 7.53
N ARG A 37 15.70 -4.36 8.54
CA ARG A 37 15.67 -3.49 9.73
C ARG A 37 16.88 -3.60 10.66
N THR A 38 17.76 -4.58 10.42
CA THR A 38 18.95 -4.87 11.24
C THR A 38 20.25 -4.65 10.48
N ARG A 39 20.19 -4.22 9.21
CA ARG A 39 21.36 -4.03 8.36
C ARG A 39 21.11 -2.90 7.38
N ASP A 40 21.84 -1.81 7.59
CA ASP A 40 21.84 -0.65 6.71
C ASP A 40 22.83 -0.84 5.54
N PHE A 41 22.63 -0.06 4.47
CA PHE A 41 23.62 0.23 3.44
C PHE A 41 24.44 1.48 3.82
N GLU A 42 25.53 1.73 3.12
CA GLU A 42 26.44 2.88 3.37
C GLU A 42 25.67 4.21 3.49
N ASP A 43 24.80 4.49 2.52
CA ASP A 43 24.02 5.75 2.47
C ASP A 43 22.52 5.57 2.71
N THR A 44 22.06 4.34 2.96
CA THR A 44 20.62 4.05 3.03
C THR A 44 20.27 3.17 4.22
N ARG A 45 19.41 3.69 5.09
CA ARG A 45 18.91 3.00 6.27
C ARG A 45 17.49 2.50 6.08
N PHE A 46 17.07 1.54 6.91
CA PHE A 46 15.70 1.08 6.96
C PHE A 46 14.69 2.24 7.10
N GLU A 47 15.01 3.24 7.92
CA GLU A 47 14.18 4.42 8.17
C GLU A 47 13.99 5.29 6.92
N HIS A 48 14.95 5.30 5.99
CA HIS A 48 14.78 6.02 4.72
C HIS A 48 13.64 5.40 3.89
N PHE A 49 13.46 4.08 3.95
CA PHE A 49 12.34 3.41 3.30
C PHE A 49 11.00 3.72 3.99
N LEU A 50 10.97 3.75 5.33
CA LEU A 50 9.78 4.20 6.09
C LEU A 50 9.39 5.65 5.75
N ALA A 51 10.39 6.52 5.69
CA ALA A 51 10.20 7.91 5.27
C ALA A 51 9.69 7.99 3.83
N GLY A 52 10.20 7.15 2.92
CA GLY A 52 9.73 7.05 1.53
C GLY A 52 8.24 6.69 1.43
N ILE A 53 7.78 5.69 2.18
CA ILE A 53 6.35 5.32 2.23
C ILE A 53 5.49 6.47 2.77
N THR A 54 6.02 7.24 3.72
CA THR A 54 5.30 8.42 4.25
C THR A 54 5.27 9.57 3.24
N ALA A 55 6.37 9.81 2.53
CA ALA A 55 6.50 10.90 1.57
C ALA A 55 5.64 10.70 0.32
N ILE A 56 5.40 9.46 -0.12
CA ILE A 56 4.60 9.15 -1.32
C ILE A 56 3.08 9.26 -1.09
N GLN A 57 2.63 9.50 0.15
CA GLN A 57 1.20 9.55 0.48
C GLN A 57 0.32 10.47 -0.40
N PRO A 58 0.77 11.67 -0.82
CA PRO A 58 -0.02 12.51 -1.72
C PRO A 58 -0.34 11.82 -3.05
N ASN A 59 0.62 11.10 -3.62
CA ASN A 59 0.44 10.33 -4.85
C ASN A 59 -0.50 9.14 -4.63
N PHE A 60 -0.38 8.45 -3.49
CA PHE A 60 -1.31 7.37 -3.15
C PHE A 60 -2.73 7.88 -2.97
N ARG A 61 -2.94 9.07 -2.37
CA ARG A 61 -4.26 9.68 -2.30
C ARG A 61 -4.85 9.93 -3.69
N GLU A 62 -4.10 10.55 -4.59
CA GLU A 62 -4.56 10.79 -5.96
C GLU A 62 -4.94 9.49 -6.68
N LEU A 63 -4.14 8.42 -6.50
CA LEU A 63 -4.46 7.09 -7.02
C LEU A 63 -5.75 6.53 -6.40
N CYS A 64 -5.90 6.61 -5.08
CA CYS A 64 -7.09 6.13 -4.38
C CYS A 64 -8.36 6.88 -4.81
N GLU A 65 -8.28 8.20 -5.04
CA GLU A 65 -9.38 9.00 -5.58
C GLU A 65 -9.77 8.54 -6.99
N LYS A 66 -8.79 8.33 -7.87
CA LYS A 66 -9.05 7.82 -9.23
C LYS A 66 -9.70 6.43 -9.21
N ILE A 67 -9.22 5.53 -8.35
CA ILE A 67 -9.79 4.19 -8.19
C ILE A 67 -11.21 4.28 -7.65
N HIS A 68 -11.43 5.02 -6.56
CA HIS A 68 -12.74 5.17 -5.95
C HIS A 68 -13.78 5.71 -6.94
N ASN A 69 -13.44 6.80 -7.65
CA ASN A 69 -14.29 7.35 -8.70
C ASN A 69 -14.55 6.32 -9.82
N SER A 70 -13.56 5.53 -10.21
CA SER A 70 -13.74 4.53 -11.27
C SER A 70 -14.65 3.37 -10.85
N ILE A 71 -14.61 3.00 -9.57
CA ILE A 71 -15.52 1.99 -8.98
C ILE A 71 -16.94 2.56 -8.88
N GLU A 72 -17.12 3.77 -8.36
CA GLU A 72 -18.44 4.40 -8.26
C GLU A 72 -19.12 4.58 -9.63
N ASN A 73 -18.32 4.76 -10.68
CA ASN A 73 -18.81 4.87 -12.05
C ASN A 73 -18.94 3.52 -12.78
N ASP A 74 -18.78 2.38 -12.10
CA ASP A 74 -18.77 1.01 -12.66
C ASP A 74 -17.79 0.81 -13.84
N LYS A 75 -16.76 1.67 -13.95
CA LYS A 75 -15.76 1.61 -15.03
C LYS A 75 -14.65 0.60 -14.76
N LEU A 76 -14.46 0.21 -13.50
CA LEU A 76 -13.41 -0.70 -13.07
C LEU A 76 -14.02 -1.98 -12.48
N LYS A 77 -13.81 -3.10 -13.17
CA LYS A 77 -14.15 -4.45 -12.69
C LYS A 77 -12.96 -5.04 -11.93
N LEU A 78 -13.04 -5.09 -10.61
CA LEU A 78 -11.98 -5.65 -9.75
C LEU A 78 -11.95 -7.18 -9.71
N ASP A 79 -12.98 -7.82 -10.26
CA ASP A 79 -13.15 -9.26 -10.38
C ASP A 79 -12.15 -9.93 -11.34
N THR A 80 -11.41 -9.16 -12.14
CA THR A 80 -10.42 -9.68 -13.12
C THR A 80 -8.99 -9.21 -12.89
N ILE A 81 -8.63 -8.76 -11.68
CA ILE A 81 -7.25 -8.38 -11.40
C ILE A 81 -6.43 -9.64 -11.12
N GLU A 82 -5.63 -10.05 -12.10
CA GLU A 82 -4.56 -11.04 -11.87
C GLU A 82 -3.49 -10.42 -10.97
N LEU A 83 -3.33 -10.97 -9.79
CA LEU A 83 -2.14 -10.75 -8.97
C LEU A 83 -1.06 -11.63 -9.57
N GLY A 84 -0.04 -10.99 -10.16
CA GLY A 84 1.09 -11.69 -10.80
C GLY A 84 1.83 -12.64 -9.86
#